data_AF-A0A9K3NPD5-F1
#
_entry.id   AF-A0A9K3NPD5-F1
#
_cell.length_a   1.000
_cell.length_b   1.000
_cell.length_c   1.000
_cell.angle_alpha   90.00
_cell.angle_beta   90.00
_cell.angle_gamma   90.00
#
_symmetry.space_group_name_H-M   'P 1'
#
loop_
_entity.id
_entity.type
_entity.pdbx_description
1 polymer ?
#
loop_
_entity_poly.entity_id
_entity_poly.type
_entity_poly.pdbx_seq_one_letter_code
_entity_poly.pdbx_strand_id
1 'polypeptide(L)'
;MADYFFEDPKYNEDIFRHRFRMSKRLFLKIVSDVEANDSWFQEAFDARGRKGFKPLQKITSAIKQLATGSTPDENDEYLHMAERTFRECL
;
A
#
# COMPACT_ATOMS: atom_id res chain seq x y z
N MET A 1 -2.35 -2.52 7.82
CA MET A 1 -3.55 -2.23 6.97
C MET A 1 -4.85 -2.10 7.78
N ALA A 2 -5.09 -3.00 8.74
CA ALA A 2 -6.28 -2.98 9.60
C ALA A 2 -6.50 -1.62 10.29
N ASP A 3 -5.42 -1.00 10.77
CA ASP A 3 -5.42 0.33 11.41
C ASP A 3 -6.08 1.45 10.59
N TYR A 4 -6.18 1.32 9.27
CA TYR A 4 -6.78 2.34 8.40
C TYR A 4 -8.07 1.89 7.72
N PHE A 5 -8.22 0.59 7.43
CA PHE A 5 -9.25 0.09 6.52
C PHE A 5 -10.26 -0.88 7.17
N PHE A 6 -10.13 -1.19 8.47
CA PHE A 6 -11.09 -2.02 9.19
C PHE A 6 -12.30 -1.20 9.68
N GLU A 7 -13.35 -1.90 10.17
CA GLU A 7 -14.61 -1.29 10.64
C GLU A 7 -14.40 -0.26 11.76
N ASP A 8 -13.44 -0.52 12.66
CA ASP A 8 -12.97 0.41 13.68
C ASP A 8 -11.49 0.75 13.43
N PRO A 9 -11.19 1.70 12.53
CA PRO A 9 -9.81 2.02 12.18
C PRO A 9 -9.15 2.78 13.31
N LYS A 10 -7.99 2.29 13.76
CA LYS A 10 -7.12 2.97 14.74
C LYS A 10 -6.79 4.42 14.34
N TYR A 11 -6.73 4.71 13.04
CA TYR A 11 -6.46 6.05 12.52
C TYR A 11 -7.68 6.60 11.79
N ASN A 12 -8.11 7.80 12.22
CA ASN A 12 -9.20 8.54 11.58
C ASN A 12 -8.80 9.13 10.22
N GLU A 13 -9.77 9.71 9.51
CA GLU A 13 -9.56 10.26 8.17
C GLU A 13 -8.55 11.41 8.11
N ASP A 14 -8.45 12.23 9.16
CA ASP A 14 -7.50 13.33 9.19
C ASP A 14 -6.05 12.84 9.28
N ILE A 15 -5.79 11.83 10.11
CA ILE A 15 -4.47 11.18 10.18
C ILE A 15 -4.15 10.49 8.86
N PHE A 16 -5.13 9.81 8.25
CA PHE A 16 -4.96 9.20 6.93
C PHE A 16 -4.54 10.24 5.89
N ARG A 17 -5.27 11.36 5.82
CA ARG A 17 -5.00 12.43 4.86
C ARG A 17 -3.67 13.12 5.11
N HIS A 18 -3.24 13.25 6.36
CA HIS A 18 -1.91 13.77 6.68
C HIS A 18 -0.79 12.83 6.17
N ARG A 19 -0.95 11.51 6.33
CA ARG A 19 0.05 10.50 5.95
C ARG A 19 0.10 10.22 4.45
N PHE A 20 -1.05 10.15 3.78
CA PHE A 20 -1.15 9.80 2.36
C PHE A 20 -1.40 11.00 1.44
N ARG A 21 -1.55 12.20 2.02
CA ARG A 21 -1.83 13.47 1.29
C ARG A 21 -3.08 13.43 0.41
N MET A 22 -4.00 12.50 0.66
CA MET A 22 -5.26 12.34 -0.09
C MET A 22 -6.38 11.76 0.77
N SER A 23 -7.62 11.85 0.28
CA SER A 23 -8.77 11.21 0.95
C SER A 23 -8.73 9.68 0.82
N LYS A 24 -9.27 8.97 1.82
CA LYS A 24 -9.40 7.49 1.79
C LYS A 24 -10.21 7.01 0.58
N ARG A 25 -11.24 7.77 0.18
CA ARG A 25 -12.04 7.47 -1.01
C ARG A 25 -11.22 7.52 -2.30
N LEU A 26 -10.42 8.57 -2.49
CA LEU A 26 -9.53 8.68 -3.66
C LEU A 26 -8.49 7.57 -3.66
N PHE A 27 -7.91 7.29 -2.50
CA PHE A 27 -6.95 6.21 -2.33
C PHE A 27 -7.53 4.85 -2.77
N LEU A 28 -8.72 4.49 -2.29
CA LEU A 28 -9.37 3.23 -2.67
C LEU A 28 -9.73 3.16 -4.15
N LYS A 29 -10.09 4.30 -4.77
CA LYS A 29 -10.30 4.37 -6.22
C LYS A 29 -9.00 4.08 -6.98
N ILE A 30 -7.88 4.68 -6.58
CA ILE A 30 -6.57 4.42 -7.19
C ILE A 30 -6.21 2.93 -7.04
N VAL A 31 -6.45 2.34 -5.86
CA VAL A 31 -6.21 0.92 -5.62
C VAL A 31 -6.97 0.07 -6.64
N SER A 32 -8.28 0.31 -6.78
CA SER A 32 -9.14 -0.41 -7.72
C SER A 32 -8.71 -0.21 -9.18
N ASP A 33 -8.36 1.01 -9.58
CA ASP A 33 -7.99 1.34 -10.95
C ASP A 33 -6.63 0.74 -11.34
N VAL A 34 -5.66 0.71 -10.41
CA VAL A 34 -4.32 0.13 -10.63
C VAL A 34 -4.40 -1.40 -10.64
N GLU A 35 -5.12 -2.01 -9.70
CA GLU A 35 -5.29 -3.47 -9.65
C GLU A 35 -6.00 -4.03 -10.90
N ALA A 36 -6.90 -3.25 -11.50
CA ALA A 36 -7.58 -3.62 -12.74
C ALA A 36 -6.70 -3.51 -13.99
N ASN A 37 -5.70 -2.63 -13.99
CA ASN A 37 -4.90 -2.31 -15.17
C ASN A 37 -3.52 -2.99 -15.19
N ASP A 38 -2.98 -3.37 -14.03
CA ASP A 38 -1.64 -3.94 -13.92
C ASP A 38 -1.64 -5.22 -13.07
N SER A 39 -1.28 -6.34 -13.73
CA SER A 39 -1.21 -7.66 -13.11
C SER A 39 -0.14 -7.78 -12.03
N TRP A 40 0.87 -6.90 -12.03
CA TRP A 40 1.86 -6.86 -10.96
C TRP A 40 1.24 -6.45 -9.63
N PHE A 41 0.23 -5.57 -9.65
CA PHE A 41 -0.45 -5.14 -8.43
C PHE A 41 -1.50 -6.15 -7.94
N GLN A 42 -1.81 -7.20 -8.69
CA GLN A 42 -2.73 -8.24 -8.23
C GLN A 42 -2.08 -9.14 -7.15
N GLU A 43 -2.93 -9.79 -6.33
CA GLU A 43 -2.47 -10.83 -5.41
C GLU A 43 -2.08 -12.06 -6.25
N ALA A 44 -0.78 -12.37 -6.28
CA ALA A 44 -0.23 -13.51 -7.01
C ALA A 44 0.49 -14.47 -6.07
N PHE A 45 0.61 -15.73 -6.47
CA PHE A 45 1.42 -16.71 -5.74
C PHE A 45 2.89 -16.59 -6.17
N ASP A 46 3.81 -16.65 -5.21
CA ASP A 46 5.23 -16.71 -5.49
C ASP A 46 5.62 -18.07 -6.12
N ALA A 47 6.85 -18.18 -6.61
CA ALA A 47 7.36 -19.42 -7.21
C ALA A 47 7.38 -20.64 -6.25
N ARG A 48 7.14 -20.42 -4.94
CA ARG A 48 7.02 -21.45 -3.91
C ARG A 48 5.56 -21.72 -3.52
N GLY A 49 4.60 -21.14 -4.23
CA GLY A 49 3.16 -21.31 -3.98
C GLY A 49 2.64 -20.54 -2.76
N ARG A 50 3.38 -19.56 -2.24
CA ARG A 50 2.92 -18.70 -1.13
C ARG A 50 2.23 -17.47 -1.66
N LYS A 51 1.18 -17.00 -0.98
CA LYS A 51 0.53 -15.74 -1.34
C LYS A 51 1.52 -14.59 -1.23
N GLY A 52 1.69 -13.83 -2.32
CA GLY A 52 2.44 -12.60 -2.35
C GLY A 52 1.71 -11.46 -1.64
N PHE A 53 2.29 -10.26 -1.70
CA PHE A 53 1.68 -9.08 -1.10
C PHE A 53 0.34 -8.74 -1.75
N LYS A 54 -0.60 -8.28 -0.92
CA LYS A 54 -1.90 -7.82 -1.39
C LYS A 54 -1.75 -6.55 -2.24
N PRO A 55 -2.63 -6.35 -3.23
CA PRO A 55 -2.70 -5.11 -4.02
C PRO A 55 -2.67 -3.86 -3.16
N LEU A 56 -3.51 -3.87 -2.12
CA LEU A 56 -3.59 -2.79 -1.16
C LEU A 56 -2.23 -2.50 -0.50
N GLN A 57 -1.43 -3.51 -0.16
CA GLN A 57 -0.10 -3.31 0.43
C GLN A 57 0.90 -2.71 -0.58
N LYS A 58 0.93 -3.25 -1.81
CA LYS A 58 1.81 -2.76 -2.90
C LYS A 58 1.51 -1.31 -3.26
N ILE A 59 0.24 -0.96 -3.41
CA ILE A 59 -0.19 0.40 -3.79
C ILE A 59 0.00 1.39 -2.63
N THR A 60 -0.22 0.95 -1.38
CA THR A 60 0.11 1.76 -0.20
C THR A 60 1.59 2.10 -0.16
N SER A 61 2.46 1.13 -0.47
CA SER A 61 3.90 1.32 -0.56
C SER A 61 4.25 2.36 -1.63
N ALA A 62 3.74 2.20 -2.85
CA ALA A 62 3.95 3.10 -3.98
C ALA A 62 3.54 4.55 -3.67
N ILE A 63 2.30 4.74 -3.18
CA ILE A 63 1.77 6.07 -2.87
C ILE A 63 2.57 6.72 -1.74
N LYS A 64 3.01 5.95 -0.75
CA LYS A 64 3.81 6.49 0.34
C LYS A 64 5.19 6.94 -0.16
N GLN A 65 5.85 6.15 -1.00
CA GLN A 65 7.10 6.56 -1.67
C GLN A 65 6.93 7.86 -2.44
N LEU A 66 5.87 7.97 -3.24
CA LEU A 66 5.58 9.17 -4.02
C LEU A 66 5.25 10.39 -3.13
N ALA A 67 4.52 10.20 -2.04
CA ALA A 67 4.05 11.29 -1.18
C ALA A 67 5.11 11.84 -0.22
N THR A 68 6.04 11.00 0.24
CA THR A 68 7.04 11.38 1.25
C THR A 68 8.48 11.39 0.74
N GLY A 69 8.74 10.83 -0.45
CA GLY A 69 10.10 10.66 -0.97
C GLY A 69 10.98 9.75 -0.10
N SER A 70 10.38 8.96 0.78
CA SER A 70 11.07 8.23 1.85
C SER A 70 11.87 7.03 1.36
N THR A 71 12.97 6.76 2.05
CA THR A 71 13.74 5.51 1.97
C THR A 71 12.92 4.33 2.54
N PRO A 72 13.17 3.10 2.06
CA PRO A 72 12.47 1.88 2.50
C PRO A 72 12.52 1.64 4.01
N ASP A 73 13.55 2.17 4.68
CA ASP A 73 13.96 1.74 6.04
C ASP A 73 13.26 2.51 7.17
N GLU A 74 12.69 3.70 6.90
CA GLU A 74 12.26 4.59 7.99
C GLU A 74 10.79 4.41 8.43
N ASN A 75 9.98 3.57 7.78
CA ASN A 75 8.53 3.68 7.98
C ASN A 75 7.68 2.42 7.75
N ASP A 76 8.25 1.21 7.89
CA ASP A 76 7.54 -0.02 7.54
C ASP A 76 7.26 -1.03 8.66
N GLU A 77 6.72 -0.56 9.78
CA GLU A 77 6.08 -1.46 10.76
C GLU A 77 4.74 -2.05 10.24
N TYR A 78 4.26 -1.63 9.05
CA TYR A 78 2.87 -1.85 8.62
C TYR A 78 2.66 -2.65 7.33
N LEU A 79 3.62 -2.65 6.41
CA LEU A 79 3.56 -3.38 5.15
C LEU A 79 4.39 -4.68 5.22
N HIS A 80 5.33 -4.79 6.18
CA HIS A 80 6.26 -5.92 6.32
C HIS A 80 6.84 -6.31 4.96
N MET A 81 7.22 -5.31 4.16
CA MET A 81 7.64 -5.49 2.78
C MET A 81 9.17 -5.50 2.69
N ALA A 82 9.72 -6.42 1.91
CA ALA A 82 11.16 -6.41 1.64
C ALA A 82 11.52 -5.18 0.81
N GLU A 83 12.68 -4.58 1.06
CA GLU A 83 13.19 -3.39 0.34
C GLU A 83 13.11 -3.53 -1.18
N ARG A 84 13.41 -4.72 -1.72
CA ARG A 84 13.34 -4.99 -3.15
C ARG A 84 11.91 -4.80 -3.70
N THR A 85 10.92 -5.38 -3.03
CA THR A 85 9.51 -5.26 -3.43
C THR A 85 9.01 -3.83 -3.22
N PHE A 86 9.51 -3.13 -2.20
CA PHE A 86 9.25 -1.71 -2.01
C PHE A 86 9.69 -0.91 -3.23
N ARG A 87 10.94 -1.07 -3.70
CA ARG A 87 11.44 -0.37 -4.91
C ARG A 87 10.67 -0.72 -6.18
N GLU A 88 10.18 -1.95 -6.30
CA GLU A 88 9.37 -2.43 -7.43
C GLU A 88 7.92 -1.88 -7.43
N CYS A 89 7.55 -1.05 -6.45
CA CYS A 89 6.23 -0.40 -6.40
C CYS A 89 6.19 0.97 -7.12
N LEU A 90 7.33 1.54 -7.51
CA LEU A 90 7.44 2.77 -8.31
C LEU A 90 7.50 2.44 -9.80
#